data_AF-A0A1X7BXK7-F1
#
_entry.id   AF-A0A1X7BXK7-F1
#
_cell.length_a   1.000
_cell.length_b   1.000
_cell.length_c   1.000
_cell.angle_alpha   90.00
_cell.angle_beta   90.00
_cell.angle_gamma   90.00
#
_symmetry.space_group_name_H-M   'P 1'
#
loop_
_entity.id
_entity.type
_entity.pdbx_description
1 polymer ?
#
loop_
_entity_poly.entity_id
_entity_poly.type
_entity_poly.pdbx_seq_one_letter_code
_entity_poly.pdbx_strand_id
1 'polypeptide(L)'
;MSGTSDPWEIEEFELDERSENMQMRFPHPEPFPQFGPDPAAGPQPSHLETDGRAGHKVVVANRALFGSGKRLEGVPDCAVVIGTVQATTNAHGNATLDLSALTDGHHGLSVTPSPAQMQDGPPGPGLPTDPNVERIWDTFLGSVELAGGRVVAADPPEWIDYLVHGHIRIGLKPKWMRCRGFEKRPHPIDTIVIHHTGDTNPGKDAYWFLYGGVVSVHYLVAPDGGIYKMIAEDKLAWHAGRSYWLGREELNASSIGIEMTHATGDEYQGAQVDATVALVERLLEAHPEIPRERVVGHSDVALNARNKRPPTLHGRKSTDPGSAFPWERLEAKGIGLIAKAETPDPQIYGGYFALVSDGVLHRGDNDATHTYGGERLPSVSGAVEELQRDLSEIGYYCEPFDGIFGLITARALQMFEQHYYSGSRRTGPDPWNSGDGRLEWRTAELIKSVKINVVGTSIA
;
A
#
# COMPACT_ATOMS: atom_id res chain seq x y z
N MET A 1 21.25 1.88 38.10
CA MET A 1 21.25 2.86 37.00
C MET A 1 21.87 2.14 35.79
N SER A 2 21.26 1.12 35.19
CA SER A 2 19.85 0.91 34.78
C SER A 2 19.38 1.93 33.74
N GLY A 3 19.85 1.75 32.51
CA GLY A 3 19.23 2.22 31.27
C GLY A 3 19.10 1.01 30.35
N THR A 4 17.88 0.59 30.09
CA THR A 4 17.54 -0.55 29.21
C THR A 4 16.83 0.01 28.00
N SER A 5 17.46 -0.01 26.82
CA SER A 5 16.76 0.35 25.58
C SER A 5 15.82 -0.77 25.15
N ASP A 6 14.53 -0.44 25.10
CA ASP A 6 13.52 -1.22 24.37
C ASP A 6 13.85 -1.16 22.86
N PRO A 7 13.81 -2.25 22.08
CA PRO A 7 13.99 -2.19 20.62
C PRO A 7 12.84 -1.43 19.93
N TRP A 8 11.77 -1.12 20.67
CA TRP A 8 10.69 -0.21 20.27
C TRP A 8 10.79 1.19 20.91
N GLU A 9 11.77 1.45 21.79
CA GLU A 9 12.23 2.82 22.10
C GLU A 9 13.31 3.21 21.09
N ILE A 10 13.01 4.22 20.30
CA ILE A 10 14.00 4.89 19.46
C ILE A 10 14.30 6.23 20.15
N GLU A 11 15.58 6.55 20.35
CA GLU A 11 16.01 7.84 20.91
C GLU A 11 15.38 9.00 20.11
N GLU A 12 15.04 10.09 20.78
CA GLU A 12 14.40 11.25 20.16
C GLU A 12 15.26 11.78 18.99
N PHE A 13 14.81 11.54 17.77
CA PHE A 13 15.38 12.18 16.59
C PHE A 13 14.90 13.63 16.53
N GLU A 14 15.82 14.58 16.76
CA GLU A 14 15.63 15.96 16.31
C GLU A 14 15.34 15.95 14.80
N LEU A 15 14.16 16.44 14.43
CA LEU A 15 13.84 16.77 13.06
C LEU A 15 14.68 17.98 12.65
N ASP A 16 15.72 17.80 11.81
CA ASP A 16 16.41 18.93 11.17
C ASP A 16 15.38 19.66 10.29
N GLU A 17 14.92 20.81 10.77
CA GLU A 17 13.90 21.66 10.14
C GLU A 17 14.42 22.30 8.84
N ARG A 18 14.58 21.49 7.79
CA ARG A 18 14.83 21.93 6.41
C ARG A 18 13.86 21.31 5.42
N SER A 19 12.57 21.39 5.76
CA SER A 19 11.47 21.32 4.79
C SER A 19 10.67 22.61 4.86
N GLU A 20 10.46 23.24 3.71
CA GLU A 20 10.00 24.63 3.63
C GLU A 20 8.56 24.83 4.13
N ASN A 21 8.42 25.79 5.05
CA ASN A 21 7.18 26.46 5.49
C ASN A 21 5.84 26.00 4.88
N MET A 22 5.03 25.27 5.65
CA MET A 22 3.56 25.25 5.48
C MET A 22 2.84 25.73 6.75
N GLN A 23 2.93 27.02 7.04
CA GLN A 23 1.95 27.66 7.92
C GLN A 23 0.60 27.77 7.21
N MET A 24 -0.41 27.02 7.66
CA MET A 24 -1.81 27.33 7.38
C MET A 24 -2.57 27.51 8.71
N ARG A 25 -3.12 28.72 8.91
CA ARG A 25 -3.95 29.06 10.07
C ARG A 25 -5.42 28.79 9.75
N PHE A 26 -6.16 28.27 10.73
CA PHE A 26 -7.63 28.25 10.70
C PHE A 26 -8.21 29.53 11.36
N PRO A 27 -9.45 29.94 11.04
CA PRO A 27 -9.95 31.28 11.35
C PRO A 27 -10.74 31.37 12.68
N HIS A 28 -10.56 32.48 13.40
CA HIS A 28 -11.50 33.04 14.40
C HIS A 28 -11.24 34.58 14.53
N PRO A 29 -12.16 35.39 15.11
CA PRO A 29 -12.63 36.62 14.45
C PRO A 29 -11.83 37.94 14.64
N GLU A 30 -11.89 38.79 13.59
CA GLU A 30 -11.87 40.28 13.46
C GLU A 30 -11.50 41.21 14.66
N PRO A 31 -10.96 42.45 14.45
CA PRO A 31 -10.01 42.92 13.42
C PRO A 31 -8.97 44.03 13.84
N PHE A 32 -8.09 44.42 12.89
CA PHE A 32 -7.23 45.64 12.80
C PHE A 32 -5.89 45.76 13.60
N PRO A 33 -4.88 46.53 13.12
CA PRO A 33 -4.60 47.04 11.75
C PRO A 33 -3.16 46.74 11.20
N GLN A 34 -2.97 47.14 9.94
CA GLN A 34 -1.81 46.93 9.03
C GLN A 34 -0.47 47.54 9.45
N PHE A 35 0.65 47.03 8.89
CA PHE A 35 1.72 47.82 8.24
C PHE A 35 2.45 47.01 7.13
N GLY A 36 3.19 47.71 6.25
CA GLY A 36 3.57 47.29 4.87
C GLY A 36 4.93 46.60 4.64
N PRO A 37 5.45 46.55 3.37
CA PRO A 37 6.12 45.33 2.87
C PRO A 37 7.57 45.46 2.30
N ASP A 38 8.21 44.28 2.12
CA ASP A 38 9.25 43.91 1.10
C ASP A 38 10.65 44.60 1.15
N PRO A 39 11.70 44.23 0.35
CA PRO A 39 12.11 42.94 -0.27
C PRO A 39 13.60 42.52 -0.01
N ALA A 40 14.04 41.37 -0.58
CA ALA A 40 15.24 41.22 -1.46
C ALA A 40 16.31 40.11 -1.19
N ALA A 41 16.47 39.21 -2.18
CA ALA A 41 17.70 38.78 -2.88
C ALA A 41 18.91 38.04 -2.21
N GLY A 42 18.96 36.70 -2.36
CA GLY A 42 20.11 35.82 -2.74
C GLY A 42 21.48 35.91 -2.02
N PRO A 43 22.56 35.23 -2.52
CA PRO A 43 22.65 33.97 -3.29
C PRO A 43 23.48 32.87 -2.53
N GLN A 44 23.70 31.70 -3.15
CA GLN A 44 24.58 30.62 -2.60
C GLN A 44 26.08 30.91 -2.70
N PRO A 45 26.92 30.21 -1.90
CA PRO A 45 28.12 29.58 -2.49
C PRO A 45 28.54 28.18 -1.93
N SER A 46 28.88 27.30 -2.87
CA SER A 46 30.00 26.31 -2.95
C SER A 46 30.77 25.77 -1.71
N HIS A 47 30.98 24.44 -1.75
CA HIS A 47 32.20 23.66 -1.44
C HIS A 47 33.07 23.97 -0.20
N LEU A 48 33.33 22.93 0.61
CA LEU A 48 34.58 22.76 1.37
C LEU A 48 34.92 21.26 1.54
N GLU A 49 36.19 20.99 1.88
CA GLU A 49 36.88 19.73 1.60
C GLU A 49 36.74 18.64 2.67
N THR A 50 37.06 17.42 2.27
CA THR A 50 37.23 16.25 3.15
C THR A 50 38.57 16.31 3.90
N ASP A 51 38.56 16.13 5.22
CA ASP A 51 39.74 15.67 5.96
C ASP A 51 39.35 14.59 6.99
N GLY A 52 40.22 13.61 7.19
CA GLY A 52 39.88 12.33 7.78
C GLY A 52 40.33 12.16 9.24
N ARG A 53 39.42 11.69 10.10
CA ARG A 53 39.78 10.99 11.35
C ARG A 53 38.90 9.77 11.57
N ALA A 54 39.53 8.69 12.02
CA ALA A 54 38.87 7.40 12.26
C ALA A 54 38.11 7.39 13.59
N GLY A 55 36.92 6.78 13.59
CA GLY A 55 36.15 6.49 14.80
C GLY A 55 34.74 6.02 14.43
N HIS A 56 34.29 4.92 15.06
CA HIS A 56 32.94 4.35 14.96
C HIS A 56 32.54 3.76 13.60
N LYS A 57 32.61 2.42 13.49
CA LYS A 57 31.85 1.66 12.51
C LYS A 57 30.36 1.77 12.87
N VAL A 58 29.59 2.44 12.02
CA VAL A 58 28.12 2.31 12.01
C VAL A 58 27.80 0.87 11.60
N VAL A 59 27.15 0.10 12.48
CA VAL A 59 26.55 -1.18 12.10
C VAL A 59 25.21 -0.87 11.46
N VAL A 60 25.22 -0.73 10.13
CA VAL A 60 24.01 -0.52 9.32
C VAL A 60 23.20 -1.81 9.32
N ALA A 61 22.21 -1.90 10.20
CA ALA A 61 21.29 -3.02 10.30
C ALA A 61 20.17 -2.93 9.25
N ASN A 62 20.54 -3.01 7.97
CA ASN A 62 19.67 -3.56 6.94
C ASN A 62 20.54 -3.99 5.74
N ARG A 63 20.53 -5.28 5.37
CA ARG A 63 21.23 -5.73 4.16
C ARG A 63 20.53 -6.91 3.50
N ALA A 64 19.72 -6.57 2.50
CA ALA A 64 19.05 -7.50 1.61
C ALA A 64 20.00 -8.55 1.01
N LEU A 65 19.63 -9.83 1.16
CA LEU A 65 20.10 -10.95 0.35
C LEU A 65 19.03 -12.04 0.30
N PHE A 66 18.12 -11.99 -0.69
CA PHE A 66 17.57 -13.24 -1.22
C PHE A 66 18.67 -13.93 -2.02
N GLY A 67 19.41 -14.82 -1.37
CA GLY A 67 20.53 -15.55 -1.93
C GLY A 67 20.18 -17.00 -2.27
N SER A 68 19.56 -17.22 -3.42
CA SER A 68 19.31 -18.53 -4.07
C SER A 68 18.53 -19.58 -3.26
N GLY A 69 17.40 -20.00 -3.80
CA GLY A 69 16.70 -21.17 -3.29
C GLY A 69 17.56 -22.44 -3.39
N LYS A 70 17.95 -22.98 -2.24
CA LYS A 70 18.08 -24.43 -2.06
C LYS A 70 17.17 -24.85 -0.93
N ARG A 71 16.13 -25.61 -1.27
CA ARG A 71 15.43 -26.46 -0.32
C ARG A 71 16.49 -27.38 0.30
N LEU A 72 16.54 -27.49 1.63
CA LEU A 72 17.39 -28.48 2.30
C LEU A 72 16.83 -29.87 2.00
N GLU A 73 17.30 -30.49 0.92
CA GLU A 73 16.98 -31.88 0.60
C GLU A 73 17.56 -32.79 1.68
N GLY A 74 16.69 -33.53 2.38
CA GLY A 74 17.08 -34.50 3.41
C GLY A 74 16.45 -34.29 4.79
N VAL A 75 15.67 -33.23 5.02
CA VAL A 75 14.85 -33.14 6.25
C VAL A 75 13.60 -34.02 6.08
N PRO A 76 13.40 -35.09 6.88
CA PRO A 76 12.18 -35.88 6.82
C PRO A 76 11.01 -35.07 7.41
N ASP A 77 9.83 -35.23 6.82
CA ASP A 77 8.59 -34.74 7.41
C ASP A 77 8.40 -35.35 8.82
N CYS A 78 7.93 -34.52 9.76
CA CYS A 78 7.53 -34.90 11.13
C CYS A 78 8.66 -35.25 12.12
N ALA A 79 9.42 -34.25 12.59
CA ALA A 79 10.15 -34.33 13.87
C ALA A 79 10.34 -32.95 14.54
N VAL A 80 9.29 -32.42 15.18
CA VAL A 80 9.40 -31.27 16.10
C VAL A 80 9.74 -31.79 17.51
N VAL A 81 10.34 -30.92 18.34
CA VAL A 81 10.79 -31.13 19.75
C VAL A 81 12.22 -31.65 19.90
N ILE A 82 13.19 -30.73 19.94
CA ILE A 82 14.43 -30.87 20.71
C ILE A 82 14.70 -29.53 21.44
N GLY A 83 14.64 -29.53 22.77
CA GLY A 83 15.10 -28.43 23.62
C GLY A 83 14.14 -27.26 23.87
N THR A 84 12.94 -27.48 24.42
CA THR A 84 12.01 -26.38 24.76
C THR A 84 12.50 -25.52 25.94
N VAL A 85 13.26 -24.46 25.66
CA VAL A 85 13.36 -23.32 26.57
C VAL A 85 12.09 -22.48 26.39
N GLN A 86 11.31 -22.33 27.46
CA GLN A 86 10.07 -21.57 27.48
C GLN A 86 10.24 -20.31 28.32
N ALA A 87 9.64 -19.20 27.87
CA ALA A 87 9.55 -17.96 28.62
C ALA A 87 8.19 -17.29 28.37
N THR A 88 7.72 -16.52 29.35
CA THR A 88 6.51 -15.70 29.23
C THR A 88 6.86 -14.28 28.83
N THR A 89 6.06 -13.69 27.94
CA THR A 89 6.22 -12.28 27.56
C THR A 89 5.82 -11.30 28.64
N ASN A 90 6.45 -10.13 28.62
CA ASN A 90 5.94 -8.93 29.27
C ASN A 90 4.78 -8.29 28.46
N ALA A 91 4.25 -7.15 28.92
CA ALA A 91 3.18 -6.42 28.24
C ALA A 91 3.50 -6.03 26.78
N HIS A 92 4.78 -5.84 26.47
CA HIS A 92 5.33 -5.40 25.18
C HIS A 92 5.69 -6.57 24.25
N GLY A 93 5.31 -7.81 24.59
CA GLY A 93 5.61 -8.97 23.75
C GLY A 93 7.07 -9.42 23.82
N ASN A 94 7.87 -8.88 24.74
CA ASN A 94 9.27 -9.26 24.91
C ASN A 94 9.38 -10.38 25.96
N ALA A 95 10.08 -11.46 25.63
CA ALA A 95 10.45 -12.54 26.55
C ALA A 95 11.98 -12.64 26.67
N THR A 96 12.49 -13.00 27.85
CA THR A 96 13.93 -13.27 28.04
C THR A 96 14.12 -14.75 28.37
N LEU A 97 15.00 -15.42 27.63
CA LEU A 97 15.32 -16.83 27.79
C LEU A 97 16.76 -16.95 28.31
N ASP A 98 16.94 -17.75 29.36
CA ASP A 98 18.26 -18.18 29.83
C ASP A 98 18.69 -19.44 29.07
N LEU A 99 19.81 -19.35 28.37
CA LEU A 99 20.41 -20.44 27.58
C LEU A 99 21.60 -21.10 28.32
N SER A 100 21.93 -20.68 29.54
CA SER A 100 23.10 -21.17 30.28
C SER A 100 23.07 -22.68 30.60
N ALA A 101 21.88 -23.28 30.60
CA ALA A 101 21.67 -24.72 30.77
C ALA A 101 21.75 -25.53 29.45
N LEU A 102 21.87 -24.87 28.29
CA LEU A 102 21.96 -25.53 27.00
C LEU A 102 23.42 -25.87 26.65
N THR A 103 23.61 -27.01 25.99
CA THR A 103 24.90 -27.42 25.42
C THR A 103 25.12 -26.80 24.04
N ASP A 104 26.35 -26.77 23.55
CA ASP A 104 26.65 -26.40 22.16
C ASP A 104 25.86 -27.29 21.16
N GLY A 105 25.41 -26.70 20.05
CA GLY A 105 24.52 -27.33 19.05
C GLY A 105 23.29 -26.48 18.70
N HIS A 106 22.41 -27.01 17.85
CA HIS A 106 21.14 -26.37 17.46
C HIS A 106 20.02 -26.66 18.46
N HIS A 107 19.24 -25.64 18.80
CA HIS A 107 18.08 -25.71 19.70
C HIS A 107 16.86 -25.03 19.09
N GLY A 108 15.68 -25.64 19.23
CA GLY A 108 14.42 -25.02 18.85
C GLY A 108 13.91 -24.06 19.94
N LEU A 109 13.37 -22.92 19.53
CA LEU A 109 12.81 -21.90 20.40
C LEU A 109 11.30 -21.80 20.21
N SER A 110 10.57 -21.67 21.31
CA SER A 110 9.12 -21.42 21.30
C SER A 110 8.74 -20.47 22.43
N VAL A 111 8.22 -19.30 22.07
CA VAL A 111 7.72 -18.30 23.02
C VAL A 111 6.25 -18.06 22.74
N THR A 112 5.41 -18.56 23.64
CA THR A 112 3.96 -18.32 23.62
C THR A 112 3.65 -17.07 24.46
N PRO A 113 2.88 -16.10 23.93
CA PRO A 113 2.44 -14.95 24.72
C PRO A 113 1.58 -15.40 25.91
N SER A 114 1.46 -14.55 26.94
CA SER A 114 0.51 -14.85 28.02
C SER A 114 -0.93 -14.91 27.46
N PRO A 115 -1.84 -15.75 27.98
CA PRO A 115 -3.18 -15.93 27.41
C PRO A 115 -4.01 -14.65 27.27
N ALA A 116 -3.75 -13.64 28.11
CA ALA A 116 -4.42 -12.33 28.03
C ALA A 116 -3.94 -11.43 26.87
N GLN A 117 -2.88 -11.84 26.16
CA GLN A 117 -2.28 -11.12 25.04
C GLN A 117 -2.33 -11.93 23.73
N MET A 118 -3.11 -13.02 23.71
CA MET A 118 -3.16 -13.99 22.61
C MET A 118 -4.60 -14.21 22.17
N GLN A 119 -4.80 -14.38 20.87
CA GLN A 119 -6.09 -14.76 20.28
C GLN A 119 -5.82 -15.65 19.05
N ASP A 120 -6.61 -16.72 18.92
CA ASP A 120 -6.51 -17.70 17.84
C ASP A 120 -6.90 -17.13 16.47
N GLY A 121 -6.49 -17.83 15.41
CA GLY A 121 -6.72 -17.43 14.00
C GLY A 121 -5.66 -16.45 13.46
N PRO A 122 -5.57 -16.24 12.14
CA PRO A 122 -4.64 -15.28 11.55
C PRO A 122 -5.06 -13.82 11.80
N PRO A 123 -4.17 -12.84 11.59
CA PRO A 123 -4.58 -11.43 11.47
C PRO A 123 -5.62 -11.27 10.36
N GLY A 124 -6.72 -10.55 10.65
CA GLY A 124 -7.85 -10.43 9.72
C GLY A 124 -9.14 -9.98 10.40
N PRO A 125 -10.30 -10.16 9.73
CA PRO A 125 -11.62 -9.90 10.28
C PRO A 125 -11.84 -10.54 11.66
N GLY A 126 -12.59 -9.87 12.53
CA GLY A 126 -12.87 -10.35 13.90
C GLY A 126 -11.70 -10.28 14.89
N LEU A 127 -10.48 -9.92 14.47
CA LEU A 127 -9.39 -9.51 15.38
C LEU A 127 -9.49 -8.00 15.67
N PRO A 128 -9.29 -7.52 16.91
CA PRO A 128 -9.42 -8.27 18.16
C PRO A 128 -10.92 -8.51 18.47
N THR A 129 -11.24 -9.52 19.28
CA THR A 129 -12.63 -9.70 19.77
C THR A 129 -12.99 -8.73 20.89
N ASP A 130 -12.06 -8.41 21.79
CA ASP A 130 -12.23 -7.32 22.76
C ASP A 130 -11.61 -6.02 22.20
N PRO A 131 -12.40 -4.96 21.95
CA PRO A 131 -11.88 -3.71 21.45
C PRO A 131 -10.90 -3.01 22.41
N ASN A 132 -10.85 -3.40 23.70
CA ASN A 132 -9.99 -2.81 24.72
C ASN A 132 -8.54 -3.32 24.73
N VAL A 133 -8.27 -4.42 24.03
CA VAL A 133 -6.91 -4.96 23.93
C VAL A 133 -6.02 -4.00 23.14
N GLU A 134 -4.93 -3.54 23.74
CA GLU A 134 -3.96 -2.66 23.07
C GLU A 134 -3.09 -3.45 22.06
N ARG A 135 -2.73 -4.70 22.37
CA ARG A 135 -1.89 -5.56 21.51
C ARG A 135 -2.24 -7.04 21.64
N ILE A 136 -2.22 -7.75 20.52
CA ILE A 136 -2.26 -9.23 20.47
C ILE A 136 -1.02 -9.69 19.74
N TRP A 137 -0.32 -10.68 20.29
CA TRP A 137 0.93 -11.23 19.74
C TRP A 137 0.70 -12.62 19.14
N ASP A 138 1.55 -13.01 18.19
CA ASP A 138 1.65 -14.40 17.73
C ASP A 138 2.68 -15.19 18.52
N THR A 139 2.59 -16.53 18.50
CA THR A 139 3.65 -17.38 19.06
C THR A 139 4.90 -17.28 18.20
N PHE A 140 6.04 -16.98 18.82
CA PHE A 140 7.32 -17.07 18.14
C PHE A 140 7.81 -18.51 18.09
N LEU A 141 8.20 -18.96 16.90
CA LEU A 141 8.92 -20.19 16.64
C LEU A 141 10.22 -19.83 15.93
N GLY A 142 11.33 -20.42 16.35
CA GLY A 142 12.64 -20.17 15.75
C GLY A 142 13.69 -21.17 16.23
N SER A 143 14.96 -20.85 16.00
CA SER A 143 16.08 -21.66 16.46
C SER A 143 17.31 -20.81 16.78
N VAL A 144 18.22 -21.36 17.59
CA VAL A 144 19.57 -20.84 17.84
C VAL A 144 20.60 -21.95 17.71
N GLU A 145 21.79 -21.61 17.23
CA GLU A 145 22.99 -22.45 17.27
C GLU A 145 23.94 -21.91 18.35
N LEU A 146 24.36 -22.78 19.26
CA LEU A 146 25.30 -22.48 20.34
C LEU A 146 26.69 -23.05 20.06
N ALA A 147 27.73 -22.24 20.24
CA ALA A 147 29.12 -22.69 20.26
C ALA A 147 29.92 -21.93 21.34
N GLY A 148 30.62 -22.67 22.21
CA GLY A 148 31.29 -22.11 23.38
C GLY A 148 30.35 -21.39 24.35
N GLY A 149 29.09 -21.85 24.47
CA GLY A 149 28.06 -21.20 25.30
C GLY A 149 27.62 -19.81 24.80
N ARG A 150 27.78 -19.53 23.49
CA ARG A 150 27.34 -18.29 22.83
C ARG A 150 26.49 -18.61 21.62
N VAL A 151 25.50 -17.78 21.34
CA VAL A 151 24.76 -17.86 20.08
C VAL A 151 25.68 -17.44 18.93
N VAL A 152 25.81 -18.31 17.93
CA VAL A 152 26.60 -18.06 16.71
C VAL A 152 25.74 -17.93 15.45
N ALA A 153 24.52 -18.47 15.47
CA ALA A 153 23.50 -18.27 14.46
C ALA A 153 22.11 -18.35 15.12
N ALA A 154 21.11 -17.74 14.50
CA ALA A 154 19.71 -17.92 14.86
C ALA A 154 18.80 -17.66 13.66
N ASP A 155 17.56 -18.13 13.77
CA ASP A 155 16.55 -18.02 12.72
C ASP A 155 15.15 -17.89 13.35
N PRO A 156 14.33 -16.88 13.00
CA PRO A 156 14.72 -15.66 12.28
C PRO A 156 15.51 -14.69 13.20
N PRO A 157 16.68 -14.17 12.77
CA PRO A 157 17.61 -13.45 13.64
C PRO A 157 17.12 -12.05 14.06
N GLU A 158 16.24 -11.41 13.29
CA GLU A 158 15.76 -10.05 13.52
C GLU A 158 14.76 -9.91 14.68
N TRP A 159 14.30 -11.04 15.24
CA TRP A 159 13.41 -11.09 16.41
C TRP A 159 14.15 -11.51 17.69
N ILE A 160 15.45 -11.83 17.60
CA ILE A 160 16.25 -12.36 18.71
C ILE A 160 17.46 -11.46 18.99
N ASP A 161 17.43 -10.77 20.12
CA ASP A 161 18.57 -10.00 20.64
C ASP A 161 19.44 -10.84 21.58
N TYR A 162 20.67 -11.12 21.16
CA TYR A 162 21.67 -11.84 21.97
C TYR A 162 22.32 -10.90 22.99
N LEU A 163 21.67 -10.72 24.13
CA LEU A 163 22.23 -9.98 25.25
C LEU A 163 23.42 -10.75 25.85
N VAL A 164 24.46 -10.03 26.24
CA VAL A 164 25.75 -10.63 26.63
C VAL A 164 25.59 -11.56 27.84
N HIS A 165 26.22 -12.76 27.78
CA HIS A 165 26.21 -13.83 28.79
C HIS A 165 24.98 -14.75 28.80
N GLY A 166 24.84 -15.55 27.74
CA GLY A 166 23.98 -16.74 27.75
C GLY A 166 22.48 -16.47 27.87
N HIS A 167 22.04 -15.25 27.58
CA HIS A 167 20.62 -14.88 27.56
C HIS A 167 20.25 -14.36 26.18
N ILE A 168 19.01 -14.58 25.76
CA ILE A 168 18.43 -13.93 24.59
C ILE A 168 17.13 -13.23 24.96
N ARG A 169 16.88 -12.07 24.37
CA ARG A 169 15.55 -11.45 24.34
C ARG A 169 14.90 -11.80 23.00
N ILE A 170 13.64 -12.23 23.05
CA ILE A 170 12.82 -12.52 21.87
C ILE A 170 11.65 -11.53 21.89
N GLY A 171 11.52 -10.76 20.81
CA GLY A 171 10.35 -9.91 20.57
C GLY A 171 9.30 -10.68 19.77
N LEU A 172 8.06 -10.74 20.25
CA LEU A 172 6.98 -11.35 19.48
C LEU A 172 6.49 -10.43 18.36
N LYS A 173 6.06 -11.01 17.25
CA LYS A 173 5.40 -10.28 16.16
C LYS A 173 3.95 -9.96 16.57
N PRO A 174 3.53 -8.68 16.55
CA PRO A 174 2.15 -8.35 16.85
C PRO A 174 1.23 -8.73 15.69
N LYS A 175 0.03 -9.22 16.01
CA LYS A 175 -1.09 -9.46 15.08
C LYS A 175 -2.07 -8.28 15.08
N TRP A 176 -2.21 -7.66 16.26
CA TRP A 176 -2.99 -6.45 16.49
C TRP A 176 -2.17 -5.40 17.24
N MET A 177 -2.27 -4.15 16.81
CA MET A 177 -1.74 -2.98 17.52
C MET A 177 -2.76 -1.85 17.46
N ARG A 178 -3.44 -1.55 18.57
CA ARG A 178 -4.52 -0.57 18.65
C ARG A 178 -4.05 0.84 18.24
N CYS A 179 -4.33 1.23 17.00
CA CYS A 179 -4.19 2.62 16.54
C CYS A 179 -5.34 3.47 17.10
N ARG A 180 -5.06 4.75 17.39
CA ARG A 180 -6.06 5.72 17.92
C ARG A 180 -6.52 6.74 16.88
N GLY A 181 -5.89 6.79 15.71
CA GLY A 181 -6.28 7.66 14.60
C GLY A 181 -7.46 7.10 13.81
N PHE A 182 -8.63 6.96 14.44
CA PHE A 182 -9.84 6.49 13.78
C PHE A 182 -11.07 7.29 14.21
N GLU A 183 -12.09 7.28 13.36
CA GLU A 183 -13.40 7.86 13.67
C GLU A 183 -14.52 6.82 13.60
N LYS A 184 -15.73 7.22 14.01
CA LYS A 184 -16.93 6.42 13.75
C LYS A 184 -17.18 6.39 12.24
N ARG A 185 -17.28 5.20 11.66
CA ARG A 185 -17.62 5.05 10.24
C ARG A 185 -19.04 5.58 9.94
N PRO A 186 -19.23 6.45 8.93
CA PRO A 186 -20.53 7.04 8.61
C PRO A 186 -21.36 6.21 7.62
N HIS A 187 -20.73 5.31 6.85
CA HIS A 187 -21.36 4.51 5.80
C HIS A 187 -21.06 3.01 5.96
N PRO A 188 -21.86 2.10 5.39
CA PRO A 188 -21.48 0.69 5.26
C PRO A 188 -20.13 0.54 4.55
N ILE A 189 -19.47 -0.60 4.76
CA ILE A 189 -18.24 -0.91 4.04
C ILE A 189 -18.62 -1.45 2.67
N ASP A 190 -18.04 -0.92 1.60
CA ASP A 190 -18.35 -1.33 0.24
C ASP A 190 -17.16 -1.34 -0.72
N THR A 191 -15.96 -1.02 -0.21
CA THR A 191 -14.74 -0.84 -1.00
C THR A 191 -13.52 -1.30 -0.20
N ILE A 192 -12.53 -1.90 -0.85
CA ILE A 192 -11.19 -2.15 -0.28
C ILE A 192 -10.18 -1.35 -1.13
N VAL A 193 -9.36 -0.52 -0.48
CA VAL A 193 -8.33 0.27 -1.15
C VAL A 193 -6.95 -0.25 -0.74
N ILE A 194 -6.13 -0.60 -1.74
CA ILE A 194 -4.76 -1.10 -1.56
C ILE A 194 -3.76 0.04 -1.81
N HIS A 195 -2.76 0.14 -0.92
CA HIS A 195 -1.74 1.19 -0.86
C HIS A 195 -0.33 0.58 -0.72
N HIS A 196 0.71 1.41 -0.84
CA HIS A 196 2.07 1.08 -0.39
C HIS A 196 2.73 2.22 0.37
N THR A 197 3.70 1.90 1.25
CA THR A 197 4.32 2.86 2.17
C THR A 197 5.57 3.59 1.66
N GLY A 198 6.34 3.01 0.73
CA GLY A 198 7.47 3.66 0.05
C GLY A 198 8.64 4.26 0.86
N ASP A 199 9.16 3.75 1.99
CA ASP A 199 8.77 2.57 2.79
C ASP A 199 9.45 1.24 2.40
N THR A 200 10.40 0.74 3.19
CA THR A 200 10.83 -0.68 3.23
C THR A 200 10.86 -1.25 4.65
N ASN A 201 10.68 -0.42 5.69
CA ASN A 201 10.75 -0.81 7.09
C ASN A 201 9.34 -0.86 7.74
N PRO A 202 8.79 -2.07 8.01
CA PRO A 202 7.43 -2.18 8.53
C PRO A 202 7.29 -1.73 9.99
N GLY A 203 8.40 -1.72 10.76
CA GLY A 203 8.41 -1.17 12.11
C GLY A 203 8.26 0.36 12.11
N LYS A 204 8.95 1.03 11.17
CA LYS A 204 8.82 2.48 10.93
C LYS A 204 7.41 2.85 10.46
N ASP A 205 6.84 2.07 9.53
CA ASP A 205 5.47 2.29 9.05
C ASP A 205 4.44 2.10 10.15
N ALA A 206 4.54 1.00 10.92
CA ALA A 206 3.67 0.75 12.07
C ALA A 206 3.77 1.87 13.12
N TYR A 207 4.99 2.35 13.43
CA TYR A 207 5.20 3.50 14.30
C TYR A 207 4.49 4.75 13.76
N TRP A 208 4.62 5.03 12.47
CA TRP A 208 3.98 6.19 11.84
C TRP A 208 2.45 6.13 11.92
N PHE A 209 1.83 4.97 11.69
CA PHE A 209 0.37 4.82 11.83
C PHE A 209 -0.10 4.84 13.29
N LEU A 210 0.71 4.41 14.25
CA LEU A 210 0.36 4.46 15.68
C LEU A 210 0.48 5.86 16.28
N TYR A 211 1.51 6.64 15.88
CA TYR A 211 1.92 7.85 16.59
C TYR A 211 2.04 9.11 15.71
N GLY A 212 2.09 8.98 14.37
CA GLY A 212 2.24 10.11 13.44
C GLY A 212 0.99 10.99 13.28
N GLY A 213 -0.18 10.53 13.74
CA GLY A 213 -1.37 11.35 13.99
C GLY A 213 -2.13 11.93 12.77
N VAL A 214 -1.59 11.83 11.55
CA VAL A 214 -2.16 12.47 10.34
C VAL A 214 -2.73 11.51 9.29
N VAL A 215 -2.41 10.21 9.38
CA VAL A 215 -2.89 9.13 8.51
C VAL A 215 -2.99 7.85 9.32
N SER A 216 -3.85 6.93 8.89
CA SER A 216 -4.03 5.64 9.56
C SER A 216 -4.60 4.59 8.60
N VAL A 217 -4.48 3.32 8.97
CA VAL A 217 -4.87 2.19 8.12
C VAL A 217 -5.48 1.05 8.95
N HIS A 218 -6.32 0.21 8.35
CA HIS A 218 -6.86 -0.97 9.02
C HIS A 218 -5.82 -2.09 9.09
N TYR A 219 -5.04 -2.26 8.01
CA TYR A 219 -4.05 -3.32 7.84
C TYR A 219 -2.73 -2.80 7.29
N LEU A 220 -1.62 -3.32 7.81
CA LEU A 220 -0.27 -3.16 7.26
C LEU A 220 0.30 -4.54 6.93
N VAL A 221 0.81 -4.74 5.71
CA VAL A 221 1.41 -6.01 5.26
C VAL A 221 2.91 -5.82 5.01
N ALA A 222 3.75 -6.47 5.82
CA ALA A 222 5.20 -6.46 5.71
C ALA A 222 5.72 -7.27 4.51
N PRO A 223 6.97 -7.03 4.04
CA PRO A 223 7.55 -7.76 2.91
C PRO A 223 7.60 -9.29 3.10
N ASP A 224 7.68 -9.74 4.36
CA ASP A 224 7.68 -11.16 4.74
C ASP A 224 6.29 -11.83 4.73
N GLY A 225 5.23 -11.11 4.33
CA GLY A 225 3.84 -11.58 4.41
C GLY A 225 3.18 -11.41 5.78
N GLY A 226 3.88 -10.81 6.75
CA GLY A 226 3.33 -10.48 8.05
C GLY A 226 2.22 -9.44 7.98
N ILE A 227 1.05 -9.73 8.54
CA ILE A 227 -0.08 -8.81 8.59
C ILE A 227 -0.22 -8.24 10.01
N TYR A 228 -0.19 -6.92 10.12
CA TYR A 228 -0.56 -6.18 11.33
C TYR A 228 -1.94 -5.58 11.13
N LYS A 229 -2.90 -5.90 11.99
CA LYS A 229 -4.17 -5.17 12.05
C LYS A 229 -4.06 -4.03 13.05
N MET A 230 -4.55 -2.85 12.70
CA MET A 230 -4.34 -1.62 13.49
C MET A 230 -5.65 -0.91 13.87
N ILE A 231 -6.66 -0.98 13.01
CA ILE A 231 -7.99 -0.38 13.22
C ILE A 231 -9.05 -1.45 12.89
N ALA A 232 -10.14 -1.50 13.67
CA ALA A 232 -11.27 -2.38 13.38
C ALA A 232 -12.04 -1.89 12.14
N GLU A 233 -12.49 -2.81 11.28
CA GLU A 233 -13.09 -2.47 9.97
C GLU A 233 -14.31 -1.54 10.07
N ASP A 234 -15.08 -1.67 11.15
CA ASP A 234 -16.27 -0.84 11.45
C ASP A 234 -15.93 0.61 11.87
N LYS A 235 -14.65 0.96 11.92
CA LYS A 235 -14.13 2.32 12.14
C LYS A 235 -13.56 2.89 10.86
N LEU A 236 -13.62 4.21 10.74
CA LEU A 236 -13.00 4.98 9.66
C LEU A 236 -11.50 5.13 9.95
N ALA A 237 -10.65 4.73 9.00
CA ALA A 237 -9.22 5.05 8.99
C ALA A 237 -8.93 6.13 7.93
N TRP A 238 -7.89 6.91 8.11
CA TRP A 238 -7.52 8.03 7.22
C TRP A 238 -6.44 7.60 6.22
N HIS A 239 -6.85 6.89 5.16
CA HIS A 239 -5.95 6.30 4.16
C HIS A 239 -6.13 6.85 2.73
N ALA A 240 -7.37 6.90 2.21
CA ALA A 240 -7.69 7.32 0.84
C ALA A 240 -7.76 8.85 0.65
N GLY A 241 -8.02 9.59 1.74
CA GLY A 241 -8.17 11.05 1.69
C GLY A 241 -9.21 11.52 0.66
N ARG A 242 -8.92 12.63 -0.02
CA ARG A 242 -9.77 13.16 -1.10
C ARG A 242 -9.79 12.18 -2.26
N SER A 243 -10.93 11.58 -2.50
CA SER A 243 -11.07 10.41 -3.37
C SER A 243 -12.45 10.30 -3.97
N TYR A 244 -12.58 9.56 -5.07
CA TYR A 244 -13.84 9.24 -5.74
C TYR A 244 -13.81 7.83 -6.32
N TRP A 245 -14.92 7.09 -6.20
CA TRP A 245 -15.14 5.83 -6.91
C TRP A 245 -16.64 5.52 -7.03
N LEU A 246 -17.11 5.21 -8.24
CA LEU A 246 -18.50 4.82 -8.53
C LEU A 246 -19.53 5.75 -7.85
N GLY A 247 -19.38 7.06 -8.05
CA GLY A 247 -20.28 8.09 -7.51
C GLY A 247 -20.10 8.42 -6.01
N ARG A 248 -19.21 7.74 -5.28
CA ARG A 248 -18.84 8.09 -3.90
C ARG A 248 -17.70 9.09 -3.89
N GLU A 249 -17.68 9.95 -2.88
CA GLU A 249 -16.54 10.81 -2.52
C GLU A 249 -16.03 10.44 -1.11
N GLU A 250 -14.79 10.84 -0.79
CA GLU A 250 -14.17 10.72 0.55
C GLU A 250 -14.19 9.28 1.12
N LEU A 251 -13.66 8.33 0.34
CA LEU A 251 -13.83 6.88 0.51
C LEU A 251 -13.40 6.31 1.86
N ASN A 252 -12.55 7.00 2.64
CA ASN A 252 -12.33 6.69 4.07
C ASN A 252 -13.65 6.32 4.78
N ALA A 253 -14.74 7.02 4.43
CA ALA A 253 -16.11 6.81 4.89
C ALA A 253 -16.67 5.39 4.66
N SER A 254 -16.37 4.73 3.54
CA SER A 254 -16.93 3.42 3.15
C SER A 254 -15.88 2.34 2.82
N SER A 255 -14.57 2.63 2.93
CA SER A 255 -13.51 1.69 2.57
C SER A 255 -12.71 1.10 3.74
N ILE A 256 -12.19 -0.11 3.53
CA ILE A 256 -11.09 -0.70 4.30
C ILE A 256 -9.78 -0.39 3.56
N GLY A 257 -8.83 0.23 4.25
CA GLY A 257 -7.47 0.48 3.74
C GLY A 257 -6.52 -0.66 4.10
N ILE A 258 -5.74 -1.11 3.12
CA ILE A 258 -4.62 -2.04 3.29
C ILE A 258 -3.35 -1.33 2.79
N GLU A 259 -2.40 -1.07 3.67
CA GLU A 259 -1.05 -0.59 3.33
C GLU A 259 -0.09 -1.76 3.21
N MET A 260 0.79 -1.73 2.21
CA MET A 260 1.86 -2.71 2.02
C MET A 260 3.20 -2.01 2.23
N THR A 261 4.03 -2.49 3.17
CA THR A 261 5.39 -1.94 3.33
C THR A 261 6.22 -2.30 2.11
N HIS A 262 6.33 -1.37 1.17
CA HIS A 262 6.95 -1.64 -0.13
C HIS A 262 7.40 -0.36 -0.83
N ALA A 263 8.58 -0.40 -1.45
CA ALA A 263 9.21 0.74 -2.10
C ALA A 263 8.53 1.07 -3.43
N THR A 264 8.35 2.37 -3.74
CA THR A 264 7.76 2.79 -5.02
C THR A 264 8.65 2.36 -6.19
N GLY A 265 8.13 1.48 -7.05
CA GLY A 265 8.78 1.01 -8.28
C GLY A 265 9.54 -0.31 -8.19
N ASP A 266 9.79 -0.82 -6.97
CA ASP A 266 10.39 -2.15 -6.77
C ASP A 266 9.38 -3.27 -7.03
N GLU A 267 9.85 -4.49 -7.33
CA GLU A 267 8.99 -5.67 -7.44
C GLU A 267 8.53 -6.16 -6.07
N TYR A 268 7.22 -6.42 -5.92
CA TYR A 268 6.65 -6.95 -4.69
C TYR A 268 7.15 -8.37 -4.37
N GLN A 269 7.39 -8.65 -3.09
CA GLN A 269 7.75 -10.00 -2.65
C GLN A 269 6.54 -10.94 -2.73
N GLY A 270 6.75 -12.16 -3.20
CA GLY A 270 5.68 -13.15 -3.35
C GLY A 270 4.90 -13.40 -2.05
N ALA A 271 5.60 -13.52 -0.92
CA ALA A 271 4.96 -13.71 0.40
C ALA A 271 4.05 -12.54 0.80
N GLN A 272 4.46 -11.30 0.50
CA GLN A 272 3.66 -10.10 0.75
C GLN A 272 2.39 -10.06 -0.11
N VAL A 273 2.52 -10.37 -1.40
CA VAL A 273 1.38 -10.44 -2.33
C VAL A 273 0.41 -11.55 -1.92
N ASP A 274 0.92 -12.74 -1.61
CA ASP A 274 0.12 -13.90 -1.22
C ASP A 274 -0.64 -13.63 0.09
N ALA A 275 0.00 -12.97 1.06
CA ALA A 275 -0.64 -12.51 2.29
C ALA A 275 -1.74 -11.47 2.03
N THR A 276 -1.51 -10.48 1.16
CA THR A 276 -2.52 -9.49 0.75
C THR A 276 -3.70 -10.15 0.03
N VAL A 277 -3.47 -11.04 -0.93
CA VAL A 277 -4.54 -11.77 -1.63
C VAL A 277 -5.38 -12.58 -0.64
N ALA A 278 -4.74 -13.35 0.24
CA ALA A 278 -5.44 -14.14 1.25
C ALA A 278 -6.20 -13.26 2.26
N LEU A 279 -5.67 -12.07 2.59
CA LEU A 279 -6.36 -11.10 3.45
C LEU A 279 -7.60 -10.52 2.75
N VAL A 280 -7.49 -10.13 1.48
CA VAL A 280 -8.64 -9.64 0.68
C VAL A 280 -9.71 -10.73 0.55
N GLU A 281 -9.35 -11.99 0.29
CA GLU A 281 -10.31 -13.10 0.27
C GLU A 281 -11.08 -13.23 1.60
N ARG A 282 -10.38 -13.15 2.74
CA ARG A 282 -11.04 -13.16 4.08
C ARG A 282 -11.89 -11.92 4.33
N LEU A 283 -11.49 -10.75 3.86
CA LEU A 283 -12.25 -9.51 4.00
C LEU A 283 -13.55 -9.56 3.19
N LEU A 284 -13.52 -10.08 1.96
CA LEU A 284 -14.72 -10.27 1.13
C LEU A 284 -15.65 -11.37 1.69
N GLU A 285 -15.12 -12.39 2.37
CA GLU A 285 -15.93 -13.39 3.07
C GLU A 285 -16.62 -12.79 4.32
N ALA A 286 -15.93 -11.92 5.05
CA ALA A 286 -16.47 -11.27 6.25
C ALA A 286 -17.41 -10.10 5.97
N HIS A 287 -17.23 -9.42 4.82
CA HIS A 287 -18.02 -8.27 4.36
C HIS A 287 -18.59 -8.56 2.95
N PRO A 288 -19.54 -9.50 2.82
CA PRO A 288 -20.10 -9.93 1.54
C PRO A 288 -20.88 -8.84 0.79
N GLU A 289 -21.15 -7.70 1.43
CA GLU A 289 -21.70 -6.50 0.79
C GLU A 289 -20.68 -5.74 -0.10
N ILE A 290 -19.39 -6.05 0.01
CA ILE A 290 -18.33 -5.47 -0.84
C ILE A 290 -18.33 -6.20 -2.19
N PRO A 291 -18.67 -5.54 -3.32
CA PRO A 291 -18.55 -6.13 -4.64
C PRO A 291 -17.08 -6.41 -4.96
N ARG A 292 -16.79 -7.52 -5.66
CA ARG A 292 -15.42 -7.99 -5.91
C ARG A 292 -14.63 -7.03 -6.80
N GLU A 293 -15.34 -6.28 -7.63
CA GLU A 293 -14.87 -5.18 -8.48
C GLU A 293 -14.53 -3.89 -7.72
N ARG A 294 -14.91 -3.77 -6.43
CA ARG A 294 -14.54 -2.64 -5.56
C ARG A 294 -13.32 -2.93 -4.67
N VAL A 295 -12.47 -3.85 -5.10
CA VAL A 295 -11.09 -3.97 -4.61
C VAL A 295 -10.19 -3.21 -5.59
N VAL A 296 -9.70 -2.06 -5.17
CA VAL A 296 -9.05 -1.05 -6.03
C VAL A 296 -7.76 -0.52 -5.43
N GLY A 297 -6.92 0.08 -6.25
CA GLY A 297 -5.73 0.80 -5.82
C GLY A 297 -6.07 2.21 -5.37
N HIS A 298 -5.21 2.82 -4.57
CA HIS A 298 -5.33 4.24 -4.26
C HIS A 298 -5.23 5.12 -5.52
N SER A 299 -4.42 4.70 -6.50
CA SER A 299 -4.30 5.30 -7.82
C SER A 299 -5.61 5.36 -8.62
N ASP A 300 -6.56 4.45 -8.33
CA ASP A 300 -7.88 4.42 -8.99
C ASP A 300 -8.86 5.44 -8.42
N VAL A 301 -8.63 5.85 -7.16
CA VAL A 301 -9.59 6.64 -6.40
C VAL A 301 -9.09 8.03 -6.02
N ALA A 302 -7.78 8.26 -5.98
CA ALA A 302 -7.19 9.49 -5.46
C ALA A 302 -7.51 10.74 -6.31
N LEU A 303 -8.33 11.64 -5.75
CA LEU A 303 -8.61 12.96 -6.30
C LEU A 303 -7.65 14.00 -5.70
N ASN A 304 -6.41 13.99 -6.19
CA ASN A 304 -5.41 15.01 -5.87
C ASN A 304 -5.95 16.42 -6.20
N ALA A 305 -6.10 17.27 -5.18
CA ALA A 305 -6.71 18.59 -5.36
C ALA A 305 -5.95 19.71 -4.64
N ARG A 306 -5.26 20.56 -5.42
CA ARG A 306 -4.98 21.98 -5.08
C ARG A 306 -5.12 22.86 -6.33
N ASN A 307 -6.38 23.10 -6.72
CA ASN A 307 -6.88 24.18 -7.59
C ASN A 307 -6.34 24.31 -9.04
N LYS A 308 -7.23 23.99 -10.00
CA LYS A 308 -7.21 24.43 -11.42
C LYS A 308 -5.99 24.10 -12.30
N ARG A 309 -5.09 23.23 -11.85
CA ARG A 309 -4.10 22.55 -12.70
C ARG A 309 -4.13 21.05 -12.39
N PRO A 310 -3.83 20.17 -13.36
CA PRO A 310 -3.61 18.77 -13.04
C PRO A 310 -2.45 18.71 -12.03
N PRO A 311 -2.53 17.84 -11.02
CA PRO A 311 -1.42 17.63 -10.10
C PRO A 311 -0.21 17.20 -10.92
N THR A 312 0.94 17.80 -10.67
CA THR A 312 2.20 17.20 -11.13
C THR A 312 2.33 15.87 -10.41
N LEU A 313 2.29 14.78 -11.16
CA LEU A 313 2.13 13.39 -10.72
C LEU A 313 3.24 12.83 -9.79
N HIS A 314 4.18 13.65 -9.35
CA HIS A 314 5.47 13.26 -8.75
C HIS A 314 5.37 12.86 -7.27
N GLY A 315 4.27 12.24 -6.85
CA GLY A 315 4.00 11.88 -5.46
C GLY A 315 3.45 10.46 -5.31
N ARG A 316 4.07 9.70 -4.39
CA ARG A 316 3.69 8.34 -3.97
C ARG A 316 2.16 8.14 -3.87
N LYS A 317 1.47 9.09 -3.23
CA LYS A 317 0.02 9.08 -2.96
C LYS A 317 -0.91 9.14 -4.18
N SER A 318 -0.36 9.34 -5.38
CA SER A 318 -1.12 9.28 -6.65
C SER A 318 -0.75 8.09 -7.51
N THR A 319 0.11 7.20 -6.99
CA THR A 319 0.61 6.02 -7.70
C THR A 319 0.26 4.70 -7.04
N ASP A 320 0.08 4.68 -5.72
CA ASP A 320 0.00 3.44 -4.94
C ASP A 320 -1.24 2.59 -5.31
N PRO A 321 -1.14 1.24 -5.37
CA PRO A 321 0.01 0.41 -5.01
C PRO A 321 1.10 0.36 -6.09
N GLY A 322 0.97 1.09 -7.20
CA GLY A 322 2.01 1.23 -8.22
C GLY A 322 1.92 0.17 -9.30
N SER A 323 2.56 0.44 -10.43
CA SER A 323 2.63 -0.42 -11.60
C SER A 323 3.40 -1.73 -11.38
N ALA A 324 4.11 -1.89 -10.28
CA ALA A 324 4.69 -3.17 -9.86
C ALA A 324 3.68 -4.09 -9.13
N PHE A 325 2.53 -3.57 -8.68
CA PHE A 325 1.53 -4.39 -7.98
C PHE A 325 0.83 -5.36 -8.93
N PRO A 326 0.85 -6.68 -8.65
CA PRO A 326 0.36 -7.68 -9.58
C PRO A 326 -1.15 -7.94 -9.40
N TRP A 327 -1.98 -7.04 -9.93
CA TRP A 327 -3.45 -7.15 -9.92
C TRP A 327 -3.95 -8.50 -10.47
N GLU A 328 -3.23 -9.10 -11.42
CA GLU A 328 -3.53 -10.42 -11.98
C GLU A 328 -3.63 -11.54 -10.91
N ARG A 329 -3.00 -11.38 -9.75
CA ARG A 329 -3.07 -12.33 -8.63
C ARG A 329 -4.41 -12.29 -7.90
N LEU A 330 -5.05 -11.11 -7.85
CA LEU A 330 -6.42 -10.94 -7.36
C LEU A 330 -7.44 -11.33 -8.44
N GLU A 331 -7.18 -10.96 -9.70
CA GLU A 331 -8.05 -11.29 -10.83
C GLU A 331 -8.18 -12.81 -11.05
N ALA A 332 -7.10 -13.57 -10.82
CA ALA A 332 -7.13 -15.03 -10.81
C ALA A 332 -8.05 -15.63 -9.72
N LYS A 333 -8.47 -14.83 -8.72
CA LYS A 333 -9.50 -15.17 -7.72
C LYS A 333 -10.87 -14.57 -8.03
N GLY A 334 -11.06 -13.96 -9.19
CA GLY A 334 -12.30 -13.25 -9.54
C GLY A 334 -12.49 -11.95 -8.76
N ILE A 335 -11.41 -11.21 -8.47
CA ILE A 335 -11.40 -9.97 -7.67
C ILE A 335 -10.72 -8.85 -8.48
N GLY A 336 -11.24 -7.63 -8.42
CA GLY A 336 -10.72 -6.46 -9.14
C GLY A 336 -11.31 -6.24 -10.54
N LEU A 337 -10.63 -5.43 -11.36
CA LEU A 337 -11.10 -4.95 -12.66
C LEU A 337 -10.83 -5.95 -13.80
N ILE A 338 -11.51 -7.09 -13.77
CA ILE A 338 -11.30 -8.19 -14.73
C ILE A 338 -11.94 -7.87 -16.09
N ALA A 339 -11.16 -8.03 -17.15
CA ALA A 339 -11.61 -7.97 -18.54
C ALA A 339 -12.38 -9.25 -18.94
N LYS A 340 -13.59 -9.10 -19.47
CA LYS A 340 -14.41 -10.21 -20.01
C LYS A 340 -14.01 -10.56 -21.45
N ALA A 341 -13.68 -11.82 -21.70
CA ALA A 341 -13.32 -12.29 -23.04
C ALA A 341 -14.56 -12.31 -23.98
N GLU A 342 -14.65 -11.31 -24.86
CA GLU A 342 -15.67 -11.20 -25.91
C GLU A 342 -15.04 -10.75 -27.24
N THR A 343 -15.74 -10.93 -28.35
CA THR A 343 -15.30 -10.41 -29.65
C THR A 343 -15.51 -8.89 -29.69
N PRO A 344 -14.49 -8.08 -30.06
CA PRO A 344 -14.65 -6.65 -30.19
C PRO A 344 -15.78 -6.27 -31.16
N ASP A 345 -16.67 -5.36 -30.73
CA ASP A 345 -17.63 -4.73 -31.62
C ASP A 345 -16.90 -3.67 -32.47
N PRO A 346 -16.87 -3.77 -33.81
CA PRO A 346 -16.21 -2.77 -34.66
C PRO A 346 -16.88 -1.39 -34.61
N GLN A 347 -18.02 -1.23 -33.94
CA GLN A 347 -18.69 0.07 -33.75
C GLN A 347 -18.31 0.79 -32.45
N ILE A 348 -17.44 0.23 -31.59
CA ILE A 348 -16.97 0.92 -30.37
C ILE A 348 -16.41 2.31 -30.70
N TYR A 349 -16.67 3.27 -29.82
CA TYR A 349 -16.22 4.65 -29.94
C TYR A 349 -16.64 5.27 -31.28
N GLY A 350 -17.93 5.16 -31.60
CA GLY A 350 -18.52 5.64 -32.86
C GLY A 350 -17.87 5.04 -34.12
N GLY A 351 -17.29 3.84 -34.04
CA GLY A 351 -16.55 3.19 -35.12
C GLY A 351 -15.18 3.80 -35.44
N TYR A 352 -14.65 4.68 -34.57
CA TYR A 352 -13.38 5.40 -34.80
C TYR A 352 -12.22 4.47 -35.20
N PHE A 353 -11.96 3.43 -34.40
CA PHE A 353 -10.84 2.51 -34.62
C PHE A 353 -11.04 1.56 -35.82
N ALA A 354 -12.28 1.36 -36.29
CA ALA A 354 -12.57 0.62 -37.51
C ALA A 354 -12.36 1.47 -38.78
N LEU A 355 -12.59 2.79 -38.68
CA LEU A 355 -12.33 3.74 -39.76
C LEU A 355 -10.85 4.14 -39.84
N VAL A 356 -10.19 4.28 -38.69
CA VAL A 356 -8.81 4.70 -38.53
C VAL A 356 -8.06 3.61 -37.77
N SER A 357 -7.51 2.63 -38.49
CA SER A 357 -6.92 1.40 -37.92
C SER A 357 -5.74 1.65 -36.97
N ASP A 358 -4.94 2.67 -37.28
CA ASP A 358 -3.84 3.16 -36.45
C ASP A 358 -4.23 4.48 -35.73
N GLY A 359 -5.53 4.69 -35.56
CA GLY A 359 -6.13 5.85 -34.92
C GLY A 359 -5.87 5.85 -33.42
N VAL A 360 -5.76 7.05 -32.86
CA VAL A 360 -5.47 7.30 -31.46
C VAL A 360 -6.29 8.49 -31.00
N LEU A 361 -7.24 8.29 -30.07
CA LEU A 361 -7.93 9.42 -29.46
C LEU A 361 -7.01 10.09 -28.44
N HIS A 362 -6.99 11.42 -28.40
CA HIS A 362 -6.06 12.15 -27.55
C HIS A 362 -6.57 13.53 -27.13
N ARG A 363 -5.90 14.13 -26.14
CA ARG A 363 -6.26 15.47 -25.64
C ARG A 363 -6.37 16.50 -26.77
N GLY A 364 -7.54 17.13 -26.87
CA GLY A 364 -7.90 18.08 -27.93
C GLY A 364 -8.92 17.57 -28.94
N ASP A 365 -9.17 16.25 -28.99
CA ASP A 365 -10.23 15.68 -29.81
C ASP A 365 -11.61 16.09 -29.30
N ASN A 366 -12.57 16.21 -30.22
CA ASN A 366 -13.87 16.84 -29.97
C ASN A 366 -14.96 16.27 -30.89
N ASP A 367 -15.93 15.57 -30.29
CA ASP A 367 -17.07 14.97 -31.00
C ASP A 367 -17.98 16.03 -31.63
N ALA A 368 -18.23 17.15 -30.95
CA ALA A 368 -19.15 18.19 -31.43
C ALA A 368 -18.64 18.91 -32.71
N THR A 369 -17.33 18.94 -32.94
CA THR A 369 -16.73 19.40 -34.21
C THR A 369 -16.37 18.27 -35.16
N HIS A 370 -16.51 17.01 -34.72
CA HIS A 370 -16.02 15.79 -35.36
C HIS A 370 -14.52 15.89 -35.68
N THR A 371 -13.71 16.40 -34.74
CA THR A 371 -12.27 16.62 -34.92
C THR A 371 -11.49 15.62 -34.07
N TYR A 372 -10.67 14.79 -34.74
CA TYR A 372 -9.86 13.75 -34.13
C TYR A 372 -8.47 13.75 -34.77
N GLY A 373 -7.39 13.69 -34.01
CA GLY A 373 -6.04 13.79 -34.58
C GLY A 373 -5.68 15.18 -35.15
N GLY A 374 -6.56 16.17 -34.94
CA GLY A 374 -6.51 17.46 -35.65
C GLY A 374 -7.18 17.45 -37.04
N GLU A 375 -7.68 16.31 -37.51
CA GLU A 375 -8.44 16.19 -38.76
C GLU A 375 -9.95 16.12 -38.50
N ARG A 376 -10.76 16.52 -39.49
CA ARG A 376 -12.23 16.45 -39.38
C ARG A 376 -12.74 15.16 -40.02
N LEU A 377 -13.38 14.30 -39.24
CA LEU A 377 -13.91 13.00 -39.67
C LEU A 377 -15.44 12.94 -39.46
N PRO A 378 -16.27 13.49 -40.38
CA PRO A 378 -17.72 13.61 -40.17
C PRO A 378 -18.48 12.29 -39.99
N SER A 379 -17.88 11.15 -40.36
CA SER A 379 -18.43 9.80 -40.20
C SER A 379 -18.21 9.19 -38.81
N VAL A 380 -17.37 9.80 -37.97
CA VAL A 380 -17.18 9.42 -36.56
C VAL A 380 -17.88 10.45 -35.69
N SER A 381 -18.58 10.00 -34.66
CA SER A 381 -19.25 10.86 -33.68
C SER A 381 -19.44 10.15 -32.35
N GLY A 382 -19.29 10.86 -31.25
CA GLY A 382 -19.51 10.33 -29.89
C GLY A 382 -18.38 9.47 -29.35
N ALA A 383 -17.24 9.37 -30.04
CA ALA A 383 -16.12 8.52 -29.66
C ALA A 383 -15.52 8.94 -28.31
N VAL A 384 -15.47 10.24 -28.03
CA VAL A 384 -14.94 10.77 -26.76
C VAL A 384 -16.02 10.72 -25.67
N GLU A 385 -17.27 11.05 -25.99
CA GLU A 385 -18.39 10.96 -25.04
C GLU A 385 -18.59 9.52 -24.55
N GLU A 386 -18.48 8.54 -25.45
CA GLU A 386 -18.55 7.12 -25.16
C GLU A 386 -17.40 6.65 -24.25
N LEU A 387 -16.17 7.14 -24.48
CA LEU A 387 -15.02 6.91 -23.59
C LEU A 387 -15.25 7.50 -22.18
N GLN A 388 -15.77 8.73 -22.11
CA GLN A 388 -16.06 9.38 -20.83
C GLN A 388 -17.11 8.59 -20.03
N ARG A 389 -18.17 8.12 -20.70
CA ARG A 389 -19.21 7.26 -20.13
C ARG A 389 -18.65 5.92 -19.66
N ASP A 390 -17.85 5.24 -20.48
CA ASP A 390 -17.29 3.94 -20.13
C ASP A 390 -16.39 3.99 -18.88
N LEU A 391 -15.48 4.97 -18.82
CA LEU A 391 -14.60 5.17 -17.67
C LEU A 391 -15.41 5.50 -16.40
N SER A 392 -16.49 6.28 -16.55
CA SER A 392 -17.40 6.61 -15.45
C SER A 392 -18.24 5.42 -14.97
N GLU A 393 -18.65 4.53 -15.88
CA GLU A 393 -19.38 3.29 -15.57
C GLU A 393 -18.47 2.23 -14.91
N ILE A 394 -17.17 2.22 -15.20
CA ILE A 394 -16.18 1.41 -14.47
C ILE A 394 -15.98 1.94 -13.04
N GLY A 395 -15.91 3.28 -12.87
CA GLY A 395 -15.85 3.90 -11.55
C GLY A 395 -15.07 5.21 -11.44
N TYR A 396 -14.32 5.62 -12.47
CA TYR A 396 -13.49 6.82 -12.45
C TYR A 396 -14.33 8.10 -12.56
N TYR A 397 -13.86 9.19 -11.97
CA TYR A 397 -14.50 10.50 -12.20
C TYR A 397 -14.23 10.98 -13.63
N CYS A 398 -15.25 10.94 -14.49
CA CYS A 398 -15.11 11.35 -15.90
C CYS A 398 -16.23 12.29 -16.41
N GLU A 399 -16.94 12.96 -15.50
CA GLU A 399 -17.97 13.95 -15.85
C GLU A 399 -17.39 15.35 -16.09
N PRO A 400 -18.03 16.21 -16.91
CA PRO A 400 -19.23 15.93 -17.72
C PRO A 400 -18.91 15.11 -18.98
N PHE A 401 -19.93 14.41 -19.50
CA PHE A 401 -19.85 13.72 -20.79
C PHE A 401 -20.13 14.72 -21.92
N ASP A 402 -19.11 15.53 -22.24
CA ASP A 402 -19.20 16.65 -23.19
C ASP A 402 -18.60 16.35 -24.57
N GLY A 403 -18.05 15.16 -24.77
CA GLY A 403 -17.38 14.76 -26.01
C GLY A 403 -16.07 15.51 -26.26
N ILE A 404 -15.48 16.15 -25.24
CA ILE A 404 -14.20 16.86 -25.31
C ILE A 404 -13.12 16.03 -24.61
N PHE A 405 -12.05 15.69 -25.32
CA PHE A 405 -10.93 14.95 -24.71
C PHE A 405 -10.09 15.95 -23.91
N GLY A 406 -10.59 16.28 -22.72
CA GLY A 406 -10.00 17.23 -21.80
C GLY A 406 -9.03 16.59 -20.81
N LEU A 407 -8.67 17.34 -19.78
CA LEU A 407 -7.82 16.87 -18.68
C LEU A 407 -8.50 15.80 -17.81
N ILE A 408 -9.83 15.84 -17.70
CA ILE A 408 -10.62 14.87 -16.93
C ILE A 408 -10.56 13.51 -17.63
N THR A 409 -10.96 13.44 -18.90
CA THR A 409 -10.88 12.24 -19.75
C THR A 409 -9.47 11.64 -19.76
N ALA A 410 -8.45 12.48 -19.97
CA ALA A 410 -7.05 12.03 -19.98
C ALA A 410 -6.59 11.45 -18.62
N ARG A 411 -7.08 11.97 -17.49
CA ARG A 411 -6.71 11.46 -16.17
C ARG A 411 -7.47 10.18 -15.82
N ALA A 412 -8.76 10.09 -16.12
CA ALA A 412 -9.54 8.87 -15.92
C ALA A 412 -8.96 7.70 -16.74
N LEU A 413 -8.59 7.96 -18.00
CA LEU A 413 -7.87 6.99 -18.83
C LEU A 413 -6.55 6.56 -18.21
N GLN A 414 -5.71 7.51 -17.81
CA GLN A 414 -4.41 7.21 -17.20
C GLN A 414 -4.54 6.37 -15.91
N MET A 415 -5.57 6.61 -15.09
CA MET A 415 -5.81 5.83 -13.87
C MET A 415 -6.17 4.38 -14.21
N PHE A 416 -7.05 4.16 -15.20
CA PHE A 416 -7.35 2.83 -15.73
C PHE A 416 -6.11 2.11 -16.31
N GLU A 417 -5.32 2.81 -17.13
CA GLU A 417 -4.09 2.27 -17.71
C GLU A 417 -3.07 1.90 -16.62
N GLN A 418 -2.94 2.71 -15.58
CA GLN A 418 -2.06 2.47 -14.45
C GLN A 418 -2.48 1.24 -13.63
N HIS A 419 -3.77 0.99 -13.45
CA HIS A 419 -4.27 -0.24 -12.85
C HIS A 419 -3.98 -1.44 -13.75
N TYR A 420 -4.34 -1.36 -15.03
CA TYR A 420 -4.35 -2.55 -15.87
C TYR A 420 -2.95 -2.94 -16.38
N TYR A 421 -2.11 -1.98 -16.77
CA TYR A 421 -0.75 -2.23 -17.26
C TYR A 421 0.28 -2.29 -16.11
N SER A 422 -0.05 -3.07 -15.09
CA SER A 422 0.77 -3.32 -13.90
C SER A 422 1.25 -4.78 -13.82
N GLY A 423 2.12 -5.10 -12.86
CA GLY A 423 2.58 -6.46 -12.60
C GLY A 423 3.20 -7.10 -13.85
N SER A 424 2.78 -8.32 -14.18
CA SER A 424 3.20 -9.00 -15.41
C SER A 424 2.69 -8.36 -16.71
N ARG A 425 1.74 -7.42 -16.65
CA ARG A 425 1.25 -6.63 -17.80
C ARG A 425 1.99 -5.31 -17.99
N ARG A 426 2.90 -4.94 -17.09
CA ARG A 426 3.72 -3.72 -17.21
C ARG A 426 4.68 -3.82 -18.39
N THR A 427 4.67 -2.80 -19.27
CA THR A 427 5.56 -2.72 -20.44
C THR A 427 6.50 -1.51 -20.35
N GLY A 428 7.81 -1.75 -20.32
CA GLY A 428 8.84 -0.70 -20.26
C GLY A 428 9.26 -0.27 -18.84
N PRO A 429 10.37 0.48 -18.71
CA PRO A 429 10.88 0.95 -17.42
C PRO A 429 10.06 2.15 -16.92
N ASP A 430 9.31 1.97 -15.83
CA ASP A 430 8.23 2.85 -15.35
C ASP A 430 8.39 4.37 -15.51
N PRO A 431 7.50 5.00 -16.31
CA PRO A 431 7.28 6.44 -16.28
C PRO A 431 5.82 6.79 -16.65
N TRP A 432 4.81 6.09 -16.09
CA TRP A 432 3.38 6.23 -16.43
C TRP A 432 2.91 5.69 -17.81
N ASN A 433 3.61 4.70 -18.38
CA ASN A 433 3.36 4.09 -19.72
C ASN A 433 1.85 3.97 -20.06
N SER A 434 1.26 4.70 -21.02
CA SER A 434 1.80 5.49 -22.14
C SER A 434 2.21 6.94 -21.83
N GLY A 435 1.63 7.57 -20.81
CA GLY A 435 2.00 8.89 -20.29
C GLY A 435 1.65 10.10 -21.17
N ASP A 436 1.30 9.91 -22.44
CA ASP A 436 0.89 10.97 -23.37
C ASP A 436 -0.60 11.32 -23.30
N GLY A 437 -1.40 10.50 -22.60
CA GLY A 437 -2.82 10.72 -22.34
C GLY A 437 -3.67 10.41 -23.57
N ARG A 438 -3.40 9.26 -24.20
CA ARG A 438 -3.96 8.83 -25.47
C ARG A 438 -4.56 7.43 -25.39
N LEU A 439 -5.66 7.20 -26.10
CA LEU A 439 -6.35 5.91 -26.20
C LEU A 439 -6.02 5.24 -27.54
N GLU A 440 -5.28 4.15 -27.49
CA GLU A 440 -5.13 3.21 -28.61
C GLU A 440 -6.26 2.16 -28.63
N TRP A 441 -6.47 1.53 -29.79
CA TRP A 441 -7.57 0.56 -30.00
C TRP A 441 -7.59 -0.60 -28.99
N ARG A 442 -6.43 -1.07 -28.54
CA ARG A 442 -6.34 -2.16 -27.55
C ARG A 442 -6.82 -1.74 -26.17
N THR A 443 -6.44 -0.55 -25.71
CA THR A 443 -6.93 0.02 -24.44
C THR A 443 -8.43 0.30 -24.55
N ALA A 444 -8.91 0.74 -25.71
CA ALA A 444 -10.33 0.95 -26.00
C ALA A 444 -11.16 -0.35 -25.86
N GLU A 445 -10.77 -1.43 -26.55
CA GLU A 445 -11.42 -2.74 -26.40
C GLU A 445 -11.38 -3.26 -24.96
N LEU A 446 -10.25 -3.04 -24.28
CA LEU A 446 -10.04 -3.44 -22.91
C LEU A 446 -10.96 -2.67 -21.93
N ILE A 447 -11.14 -1.36 -22.09
CA ILE A 447 -12.09 -0.56 -21.31
C ILE A 447 -13.50 -1.12 -21.46
N LYS A 448 -13.95 -1.40 -22.69
CA LYS A 448 -15.25 -2.06 -22.94
C LYS A 448 -15.36 -3.40 -22.22
N SER A 449 -14.33 -4.23 -22.35
CA SER A 449 -14.26 -5.58 -21.79
C SER A 449 -14.34 -5.59 -20.26
N VAL A 450 -13.66 -4.66 -19.57
CA VAL A 450 -13.76 -4.47 -18.11
C VAL A 450 -15.13 -3.92 -17.73
N LYS A 451 -15.63 -2.90 -18.45
CA LYS A 451 -16.94 -2.29 -18.18
C LYS A 451 -18.08 -3.30 -18.24
N ILE A 452 -18.09 -4.17 -19.25
CA ILE A 452 -19.12 -5.22 -19.40
C ILE A 452 -19.13 -6.17 -18.20
N ASN A 453 -17.97 -6.43 -17.59
CA ASN A 453 -17.88 -7.22 -16.36
C ASN A 453 -18.45 -6.44 -15.17
N VAL A 454 -17.94 -5.23 -14.91
CA VAL A 454 -18.32 -4.36 -13.76
C VAL A 454 -19.80 -3.97 -13.76
N VAL A 455 -20.36 -3.60 -14.91
CA VAL A 455 -21.78 -3.25 -15.02
C VAL A 455 -22.65 -4.52 -15.05
N GLY A 456 -22.14 -5.61 -15.64
CA GLY A 456 -22.83 -6.90 -15.69
C GLY A 456 -23.02 -7.56 -14.33
N THR A 457 -22.06 -7.42 -13.41
CA THR A 457 -22.18 -7.88 -12.01
C THR A 457 -23.13 -7.02 -11.19
N SER A 458 -23.19 -5.70 -11.45
CA SER A 458 -24.04 -4.76 -10.70
C SER A 458 -25.56 -4.92 -10.94
N ILE A 459 -25.99 -5.76 -11.88
CA ILE A 459 -27.41 -5.98 -12.25
C ILE A 459 -27.91 -7.37 -11.77
N ALA A 460 -27.02 -8.23 -11.25
CA ALA A 460 -27.31 -9.59 -10.78
C ALA A 460 -27.46 -9.69 -9.26
#